data_AF-A0A3R9N113-F1
#
_entry.id   AF-A0A3R9N113-F1
#
_cell.length_a   1.000
_cell.length_b   1.000
_cell.length_c   1.000
_cell.angle_alpha   90.00
_cell.angle_beta   90.00
_cell.angle_gamma   90.00
#
_symmetry.space_group_name_H-M   'P 1'
#
loop_
_entity.id
_entity.type
_entity.pdbx_description
1 polymer ?
#
loop_
_entity_poly.entity_id
_entity_poly.type
_entity_poly.pdbx_seq_one_letter_code
_entity_poly.pdbx_strand_id
1 'polypeptide(L)'
;MEELLQPRHPLDKHHQAQLQTLQQLPESQRHEMARLFRLGNATYRYQQQAVGEVTEEDYRHWLEGLPERMRRAVEREGFEKAKTSLGLRRHALERRDMGYSAFMQSILSPEDWAFEQQQARSNDREL
;
A
#
# COMPACT_ATOMS: atom_id res chain seq x y z
N MET A 1 -1.83 -1.12 23.42
CA MET A 1 -1.30 -0.36 22.27
C MET A 1 -0.92 -1.27 21.11
N GLU A 2 -0.15 -2.33 21.33
CA GLU A 2 0.22 -3.34 20.32
C GLU A 2 -0.99 -3.96 19.62
N GLU A 3 -2.05 -4.23 20.38
CA GLU A 3 -3.31 -4.78 19.87
C GLU A 3 -4.05 -3.86 18.89
N LEU A 4 -3.75 -2.56 18.89
CA LEU A 4 -4.33 -1.60 17.94
C LEU A 4 -3.68 -1.67 16.56
N LEU A 5 -2.52 -2.31 16.41
CA LEU A 5 -1.73 -2.32 15.17
C LEU A 5 -1.69 -3.71 14.53
N GLN A 6 -2.85 -4.31 14.32
CA GLN A 6 -2.99 -5.59 13.62
C GLN A 6 -3.81 -5.44 12.32
N PRO A 7 -3.19 -5.51 11.13
CA PRO A 7 -1.84 -5.99 10.87
C PRO A 7 -0.73 -4.97 11.19
N ARG A 8 0.38 -5.51 11.72
CA ARG A 8 1.61 -4.77 12.06
C ARG A 8 2.46 -4.47 10.82
N HIS A 9 3.19 -3.36 10.82
CA HIS A 9 4.20 -3.10 9.80
C HIS A 9 5.29 -4.19 9.84
N PRO A 10 5.71 -4.78 8.69
CA PRO A 10 6.67 -5.89 8.69
C PRO A 10 8.09 -5.50 9.15
N LEU A 11 8.47 -4.23 9.01
CA LEU A 11 9.72 -3.70 9.55
C LEU A 11 9.53 -3.13 10.96
N ASP A 12 10.30 -3.64 11.92
CA ASP A 12 10.20 -3.29 13.34
C ASP A 12 10.34 -1.80 13.61
N LYS A 13 11.29 -1.13 12.95
CA LYS A 13 11.53 0.31 13.10
C LYS A 13 10.25 1.13 12.89
N HIS A 14 9.47 0.81 11.85
CA HIS A 14 8.24 1.53 11.54
C HIS A 14 7.11 1.19 12.49
N HIS A 15 7.00 -0.07 12.91
CA HIS A 15 6.02 -0.46 13.93
C HIS A 15 6.26 0.26 15.25
N GLN A 16 7.51 0.33 15.71
CA GLN A 16 7.87 1.06 16.92
C GLN A 16 7.56 2.57 16.80
N ALA A 17 7.82 3.16 15.64
CA ALA A 17 7.42 4.55 15.38
C ALA A 17 5.90 4.74 15.44
N GLN A 18 5.10 3.83 14.87
CA GLN A 18 3.63 3.88 14.92
C GLN A 18 3.12 3.81 16.37
N LEU A 19 3.68 2.93 17.20
CA LEU A 19 3.34 2.85 18.63
C LEU A 19 3.64 4.16 19.36
N GLN A 20 4.81 4.75 19.11
CA GLN A 20 5.19 6.04 19.71
C GLN A 20 4.24 7.16 19.28
N THR A 21 3.88 7.22 17.99
CA THR A 21 2.88 8.18 17.50
C THR A 21 1.55 8.02 18.23
N LEU A 22 1.04 6.79 18.34
CA LEU A 22 -0.22 6.53 19.04
C LEU A 22 -0.16 6.89 20.53
N GLN A 23 0.98 6.73 21.21
CA GLN A 23 1.15 7.10 22.62
C GLN A 23 1.04 8.60 22.85
N GLN A 24 1.54 9.39 21.88
CA GLN A 24 1.55 10.85 21.93
C GLN A 24 0.21 11.47 21.54
N LEU A 25 -0.67 10.73 20.87
CA LEU A 25 -1.98 11.23 20.47
C LEU A 25 -2.99 11.23 21.63
N PRO A 26 -3.94 12.18 21.64
CA PRO A 26 -5.13 12.12 22.49
C PRO A 26 -5.88 10.82 22.27
N GLU A 27 -6.44 10.25 23.35
CA GLU A 27 -7.14 8.95 23.30
C GLU A 27 -8.23 8.89 22.22
N SER A 28 -8.97 9.99 22.05
CA SER A 28 -10.03 10.12 21.04
C SER A 28 -9.54 9.98 19.59
N GLN A 29 -8.26 10.22 19.32
CA GLN A 29 -7.67 10.15 17.98
C GLN A 29 -6.93 8.84 17.70
N ARG A 30 -6.63 8.04 18.74
CA ARG A 30 -5.78 6.85 18.60
C ARG A 30 -6.40 5.79 17.72
N HIS A 31 -7.71 5.54 17.85
CA HIS A 31 -8.38 4.50 17.07
C HIS A 31 -8.42 4.82 15.57
N GLU A 32 -8.69 6.07 15.22
CA GLU A 32 -8.68 6.54 13.84
C GLU A 32 -7.28 6.46 13.24
N MET A 33 -6.26 6.98 13.94
CA MET A 33 -4.89 6.89 13.48
C MET A 33 -4.42 5.43 13.34
N ALA A 34 -4.77 4.56 14.30
CA ALA A 34 -4.41 3.15 14.24
C ALA A 34 -5.03 2.45 13.03
N ARG A 35 -6.27 2.80 12.63
CA ARG A 35 -6.88 2.30 11.39
C ARG A 35 -6.05 2.68 10.17
N LEU A 36 -5.65 3.95 10.06
CA LEU A 36 -4.82 4.41 8.93
C LEU A 36 -3.50 3.64 8.86
N PHE A 37 -2.86 3.40 10.02
CA PHE A 37 -1.66 2.56 10.07
C PHE A 37 -1.92 1.12 9.65
N ARG A 38 -3.00 0.48 10.12
CA ARG A 38 -3.34 -0.91 9.73
C ARG A 38 -3.59 -1.05 8.23
N LEU A 39 -4.32 -0.11 7.63
CA LEU A 39 -4.56 -0.08 6.18
C LEU A 39 -3.24 0.09 5.42
N GLY A 40 -2.42 1.08 5.79
CA GLY A 40 -1.11 1.30 5.19
C GLY A 40 -0.16 0.10 5.34
N ASN A 41 -0.18 -0.56 6.51
CA ASN A 41 0.61 -1.76 6.78
C ASN A 41 0.17 -2.93 5.89
N ALA A 42 -1.13 -3.13 5.70
CA ALA A 42 -1.68 -4.14 4.82
C ALA A 42 -1.31 -3.88 3.35
N THR A 43 -1.50 -2.65 2.86
CA THR A 43 -1.10 -2.25 1.50
C THR A 43 0.40 -2.42 1.28
N TYR A 44 1.23 -2.07 2.26
CA TYR A 44 2.68 -2.29 2.17
C TYR A 44 3.01 -3.78 2.07
N ARG A 45 2.39 -4.63 2.91
CA ARG A 45 2.58 -6.08 2.87
C ARG A 45 2.18 -6.69 1.52
N TYR A 46 1.09 -6.20 0.92
CA TYR A 46 0.70 -6.58 -0.44
C TYR A 46 1.83 -6.25 -1.43
N GLN A 47 2.30 -5.00 -1.43
CA GLN A 47 3.37 -4.56 -2.34
C GLN A 47 4.70 -5.30 -2.14
N GLN A 48 4.97 -5.81 -0.94
CA GLN A 48 6.15 -6.63 -0.68
C GLN A 48 6.11 -7.98 -1.39
N GLN A 49 4.93 -8.50 -1.77
CA GLN A 49 4.83 -9.73 -2.55
C GLN A 49 5.49 -9.62 -3.94
N ALA A 50 5.69 -8.39 -4.44
CA ALA A 50 6.36 -8.16 -5.72
C ALA A 50 7.89 -8.04 -5.60
N VAL A 51 8.46 -8.01 -4.39
CA VAL A 51 9.91 -7.81 -4.22
C VAL A 51 10.66 -9.01 -4.78
N GLY A 52 11.57 -8.74 -5.71
CA GLY A 52 12.30 -9.79 -6.45
C GLY A 52 11.57 -10.33 -7.67
N GLU A 53 10.26 -10.08 -7.77
CA GLU A 53 9.40 -10.62 -8.82
C GLU A 53 9.08 -9.60 -9.93
N VAL A 54 9.37 -8.30 -9.76
CA VAL A 54 9.14 -7.29 -10.80
C VAL A 54 10.09 -7.49 -11.98
N THR A 55 9.56 -7.51 -13.20
CA THR A 55 10.34 -7.70 -14.45
C THR A 55 10.44 -6.42 -15.28
N GLU A 56 11.35 -6.41 -16.26
CA GLU A 56 11.41 -5.34 -17.27
C GLU A 56 10.13 -5.25 -18.11
N GLU A 57 9.40 -6.35 -18.29
CA GLU A 57 8.14 -6.35 -19.02
C GLU A 57 7.07 -5.58 -18.23
N ASP A 58 6.96 -5.83 -16.92
CA ASP A 58 6.04 -5.07 -16.05
C ASP A 58 6.37 -3.58 -16.06
N TYR A 59 7.67 -3.25 -16.09
CA TYR A 59 8.13 -1.87 -16.17
C TYR A 59 7.70 -1.19 -17.47
N ARG A 60 7.93 -1.83 -18.63
CA ARG A 60 7.55 -1.27 -19.94
C ARG A 60 6.03 -1.09 -20.04
N HIS A 61 5.27 -2.09 -19.63
CA HIS A 61 3.80 -1.99 -19.63
C HIS A 61 3.30 -0.93 -18.65
N TRP A 62 3.92 -0.79 -17.49
CA TRP A 62 3.59 0.27 -16.55
C TRP A 62 3.83 1.66 -17.15
N LEU A 63 4.96 1.86 -17.83
CA LEU A 63 5.29 3.14 -18.49
C LEU A 63 4.26 3.55 -19.54
N GLU A 64 3.67 2.61 -20.27
CA GLU A 64 2.62 2.86 -21.28
C GLU A 64 1.36 3.49 -20.68
N GLY A 65 1.07 3.18 -19.40
CA GLY A 65 -0.06 3.75 -18.68
C GLY A 65 0.24 5.07 -17.95
N LEU A 66 1.50 5.54 -17.93
CA LEU A 66 1.87 6.75 -17.19
C LEU A 66 1.65 8.02 -18.03
N PRO A 67 1.25 9.13 -17.40
CA PRO A 67 1.26 10.44 -18.06
C PRO A 67 2.65 10.79 -18.59
N GLU A 68 2.72 11.40 -19.78
CA GLU A 68 3.96 11.64 -20.53
C GLU A 68 5.11 12.21 -19.69
N ARG A 69 4.82 13.22 -18.86
CA ARG A 69 5.82 13.85 -17.99
C ARG A 69 6.40 12.87 -16.97
N MET A 70 5.53 12.04 -16.38
CA MET A 70 5.92 11.04 -15.39
C MET A 70 6.70 9.90 -16.06
N ARG A 71 6.22 9.42 -17.22
CA ARG A 71 6.88 8.42 -18.05
C ARG A 71 8.33 8.81 -18.33
N ARG A 72 8.58 10.02 -18.86
CA ARG A 72 9.94 10.52 -19.13
C ARG A 72 10.83 10.60 -17.88
N ALA A 73 10.25 10.96 -16.73
CA ALA A 73 10.99 11.04 -15.48
C ALA A 73 11.43 9.65 -15.01
N VAL A 74 10.51 8.68 -15.06
CA VAL A 74 10.77 7.29 -14.69
C VAL A 74 11.76 6.64 -15.68
N GLU A 75 11.58 6.85 -16.99
CA GLU A 75 12.49 6.36 -18.03
C GLU A 75 13.94 6.83 -17.81
N ARG A 76 14.14 8.09 -17.40
CA ARG A 76 15.47 8.63 -17.09
C ARG A 76 16.13 7.94 -15.90
N GLU A 77 15.34 7.49 -14.93
CA GLU A 77 15.84 6.77 -13.75
C GLU A 77 16.15 5.29 -14.04
N GLY A 78 15.43 4.71 -15.00
CA GLY A 78 15.63 3.34 -15.45
C GLY A 78 15.00 2.28 -14.53
N PHE A 79 14.98 1.05 -15.05
CA PHE A 79 14.30 -0.09 -14.42
C PHE A 79 14.81 -0.40 -13.01
N GLU A 80 16.13 -0.43 -12.81
CA GLU A 80 16.74 -0.81 -11.54
C GLU A 80 16.31 0.07 -10.37
N LYS A 81 16.07 1.36 -10.62
CA LYS A 81 15.53 2.27 -9.62
C LYS A 81 14.01 2.13 -9.53
N ALA A 82 13.32 2.04 -10.66
CA ALA A 82 11.87 1.95 -10.74
C ALA A 82 11.28 0.69 -10.06
N LYS A 83 11.96 -0.47 -10.06
CA LYS A 83 11.47 -1.72 -9.43
C LYS A 83 11.29 -1.63 -7.91
N THR A 84 11.79 -0.57 -7.29
CA THR A 84 11.56 -0.26 -5.87
C THR A 84 10.28 0.56 -5.62
N SER A 85 9.70 1.16 -6.66
CA SER A 85 8.50 1.96 -6.58
C SER A 85 7.28 1.12 -6.19
N LEU A 86 6.47 1.65 -5.27
CA LEU A 86 5.21 1.05 -4.87
C LEU A 86 4.22 0.95 -6.04
N GLY A 87 4.22 1.94 -6.95
CA GLY A 87 3.34 1.96 -8.12
C GLY A 87 3.64 0.81 -9.08
N LEU A 88 4.92 0.59 -9.39
CA LEU A 88 5.33 -0.52 -10.28
C LEU A 88 5.11 -1.89 -9.62
N ARG A 89 5.39 -2.02 -8.32
CA ARG A 89 5.12 -3.26 -7.58
C ARG A 89 3.64 -3.60 -7.60
N ARG A 90 2.77 -2.63 -7.32
CA ARG A 90 1.31 -2.81 -7.41
C ARG A 90 0.90 -3.25 -8.82
N HIS A 91 1.43 -2.58 -9.84
CA HIS A 91 1.13 -2.91 -11.23
C HIS A 91 1.54 -4.35 -11.61
N ALA A 92 2.72 -4.80 -11.19
CA ALA A 92 3.19 -6.17 -11.42
C ALA A 92 2.29 -7.22 -10.73
N LEU A 93 1.76 -6.94 -9.54
CA LEU A 93 0.83 -7.83 -8.83
C LEU A 93 -0.52 -7.92 -9.54
N GLU A 94 -1.05 -6.77 -9.98
CA GLU A 94 -2.32 -6.70 -10.71
C GLU A 94 -2.24 -7.44 -12.06
N ARG A 95 -1.11 -7.35 -12.77
CA ARG A 95 -0.87 -8.13 -14.01
C ARG A 95 -0.88 -9.64 -13.80
N ARG A 96 -0.67 -10.11 -12.57
CA ARG A 96 -0.57 -11.54 -12.21
C ARG A 96 -1.79 -12.04 -11.43
N ASP A 97 -2.86 -11.24 -11.41
CA ASP A 97 -4.10 -11.52 -10.68
C ASP A 97 -3.90 -11.87 -9.21
N MET A 98 -2.85 -11.34 -8.58
CA MET A 98 -2.78 -11.30 -7.12
C MET A 98 -3.76 -10.22 -6.66
N GLY A 99 -5.05 -10.58 -6.54
CA GLY A 99 -6.13 -9.62 -6.33
C GLY A 99 -5.95 -8.80 -5.05
N TYR A 100 -5.72 -7.48 -5.20
CA TYR A 100 -5.57 -6.53 -4.09
C TYR A 100 -6.71 -6.66 -3.07
N SER A 101 -7.97 -6.63 -3.54
CA SER A 101 -9.15 -6.71 -2.68
C SER A 101 -9.20 -8.02 -1.88
N ALA A 102 -8.90 -9.16 -2.52
CA ALA A 102 -8.89 -10.46 -1.85
C ALA A 102 -7.78 -10.53 -0.78
N PHE A 103 -6.60 -10.00 -1.10
CA PHE A 103 -5.51 -9.90 -0.14
C PHE A 103 -5.89 -9.03 1.06
N MET A 104 -6.40 -7.82 0.80
CA MET A 104 -6.78 -6.87 1.85
C MET A 104 -7.88 -7.44 2.75
N GLN A 105 -8.89 -8.10 2.19
CA GLN A 105 -9.95 -8.78 2.95
C GLN A 105 -9.40 -9.92 3.83
N SER A 106 -8.34 -10.61 3.40
CA SER A 106 -7.76 -11.72 4.15
C SER A 106 -6.94 -11.29 5.38
N ILE A 107 -6.42 -10.06 5.38
CA ILE A 107 -5.47 -9.58 6.39
C ILE A 107 -6.06 -8.49 7.32
N LEU A 108 -7.05 -7.75 6.85
CA LEU A 108 -7.70 -6.70 7.63
C LEU A 108 -8.79 -7.29 8.54
N SER A 109 -9.09 -6.55 9.60
CA SER A 109 -10.32 -6.78 10.36
C SER A 109 -11.55 -6.49 9.49
N PRO A 110 -12.72 -7.08 9.78
CA PRO A 110 -13.96 -6.78 9.06
C PRO A 110 -14.30 -5.28 9.05
N GLU A 111 -14.01 -4.56 10.15
CA GLU A 111 -14.26 -3.13 10.27
C GLU A 111 -13.35 -2.30 9.37
N ASP A 112 -12.05 -2.60 9.34
CA ASP A 112 -11.10 -1.88 8.49
C ASP A 112 -11.36 -2.19 7.01
N TRP A 113 -11.74 -3.43 6.68
CA TRP A 113 -12.14 -3.80 5.33
C TRP A 113 -13.41 -3.07 4.88
N ALA A 114 -14.40 -2.93 5.76
CA ALA A 114 -15.60 -2.15 5.47
C ALA A 114 -15.26 -0.66 5.24
N PHE A 115 -14.33 -0.11 6.01
CA PHE A 115 -13.85 1.26 5.83
C PHE A 115 -13.12 1.45 4.50
N GLU A 116 -12.19 0.57 4.13
CA GLU A 116 -11.48 0.60 2.85
C GLU A 116 -12.46 0.60 1.67
N GLN A 117 -13.48 -0.27 1.71
CA GLN A 117 -14.51 -0.34 0.68
C GLN A 117 -15.37 0.94 0.59
N GLN A 118 -15.65 1.60 1.72
CA GLN A 118 -16.36 2.88 1.72
C GLN A 118 -15.52 3.98 1.07
N GLN A 119 -14.23 4.05 1.42
CA GLN A 119 -13.29 5.02 0.84
C GLN A 119 -13.16 4.85 -0.67
N ALA A 120 -13.00 3.61 -1.15
CA ALA A 120 -12.91 3.31 -2.58
C ALA A 120 -14.16 3.79 -3.35
N ARG A 121 -15.36 3.50 -2.81
CA ARG A 121 -16.63 3.92 -3.41
C ARG A 121 -16.84 5.44 -3.42
N SER A 122 -16.31 6.15 -2.42
CA SER A 122 -16.36 7.61 -2.38
C SER A 122 -15.47 8.23 -3.45
N ASN A 123 -14.25 7.70 -3.63
CA ASN A 123 -13.33 8.17 -4.66
C ASN A 123 -13.84 7.91 -6.09
N ASP A 124 -14.57 6.81 -6.31
CA ASP A 124 -15.19 6.50 -7.61
C ASP A 124 -16.39 7.40 -7.96
N ARG A 125 -17.00 8.09 -6.97
CA ARG A 125 -18.14 9.01 -7.19
C ARG A 125 -17.72 10.44 -7.51
N GLU A 126 -16.43 10.76 -7.34
CA GLU A 126 -15.87 12.09 -7.60
C GLU A 126 -15.17 12.20 -8.96
N LEU A 127 -15.27 11.16 -9.81
CA LEU A 127 -14.81 11.10 -11.21
C LEU A 127 -15.98 10.96 -12.18
#